data_AF-A0A7Y9FGE0-F1
#
_entry.id   AF-A0A7Y9FGE0-F1
#
_cell.length_a   1.000
_cell.length_b   1.000
_cell.length_c   1.000
_cell.angle_alpha   90.00
_cell.angle_beta   90.00
_cell.angle_gamma   90.00
#
_symmetry.space_group_name_H-M   'P 1'
#
loop_
_entity.id
_entity.type
_entity.pdbx_description
1 polymer ?
#
loop_
_entity_poly.entity_id
_entity_poly.type
_entity_poly.pdbx_seq_one_letter_code
_entity_poly.pdbx_strand_id
1 'polypeptide(L)' 'MLTARVQTAADAWVQQVPGAEVVGVDLVSDELHVQVRTPDPDPPVSTLLDALEGQVPAGLDVVVVTEQGERIEVGTTR' A
#
# COMPACT_ATOMS: atom_id res chain seq x y z
N MET A 1 14.57 -0.90 -7.30
CA MET A 1 13.64 -0.21 -8.21
C MET A 1 12.71 0.67 -7.38
N LEU A 2 12.16 1.75 -7.95
CA LEU A 2 11.29 2.70 -7.24
C LEU A 2 10.07 2.01 -6.60
N THR A 3 9.36 1.20 -7.37
CA THR A 3 8.19 0.42 -6.92
C THR A 3 8.51 -0.46 -5.71
N ALA A 4 9.66 -1.11 -5.67
CA ALA A 4 10.08 -1.92 -4.52
C ALA A 4 10.31 -1.09 -3.23
N ARG A 5 10.77 0.16 -3.36
CA ARG A 5 10.93 1.07 -2.21
C ARG A 5 9.57 1.53 -1.69
N VAL A 6 8.68 1.91 -2.61
CA VAL A 6 7.31 2.30 -2.29
C VAL A 6 6.56 1.12 -1.66
N GLN A 7 6.73 -0.10 -2.17
CA GLN A 7 6.20 -1.34 -1.59
C GLN A 7 6.66 -1.49 -0.13
N THR A 8 7.95 -1.35 0.15
CA THR A 8 8.47 -1.48 1.53
C THR A 8 7.88 -0.43 2.47
N ALA A 9 7.75 0.82 2.02
CA ALA A 9 7.16 1.90 2.81
C ALA A 9 5.65 1.67 3.04
N ALA A 10 4.93 1.27 2.00
CA ALA A 10 3.52 0.93 2.07
C ALA A 10 3.26 -0.28 2.98
N ASP A 11 4.10 -1.32 2.91
CA ASP A 11 4.03 -2.48 3.81
C ASP A 11 4.16 -2.04 5.27
N ALA A 12 5.11 -1.16 5.59
CA ALA A 12 5.27 -0.64 6.94
C ALA A 12 4.06 0.21 7.40
N TRP A 13 3.47 0.97 6.49
CA TRP A 13 2.30 1.82 6.75
C TRP A 13 1.02 0.99 6.98
N VAL A 14 0.74 -0.05 6.19
CA VAL A 14 -0.48 -0.87 6.37
C VAL A 14 -0.45 -1.70 7.66
N GLN A 15 0.74 -2.02 8.20
CA GLN A 15 0.89 -2.77 9.45
C GLN A 15 0.30 -2.04 10.68
N GLN A 16 -0.04 -0.75 10.54
CA GLN A 16 -0.78 -0.01 11.56
C GLN A 16 -2.24 -0.49 11.71
N VAL A 17 -2.78 -1.17 10.71
CA VAL A 17 -4.13 -1.74 10.68
C VAL A 17 -4.04 -3.27 10.62
N PRO A 18 -4.45 -3.99 11.69
CA PRO A 18 -4.46 -5.45 11.69
C PRO A 18 -5.30 -6.00 10.54
N GLY A 19 -4.72 -6.91 9.75
CA GLY A 19 -5.39 -7.54 8.61
C GLY A 19 -5.32 -6.74 7.31
N ALA A 20 -4.73 -5.53 7.31
CA ALA A 20 -4.43 -4.82 6.09
C ALA A 20 -3.17 -5.38 5.40
N GLU A 21 -3.19 -5.45 4.07
CA GLU A 21 -2.09 -5.93 3.24
C GLU A 21 -1.93 -5.06 1.99
N VAL A 22 -0.69 -4.81 1.58
CA VAL A 22 -0.41 -4.24 0.26
C VAL A 22 -0.47 -5.38 -0.76
N VAL A 23 -1.35 -5.25 -1.74
CA VAL A 23 -1.56 -6.23 -2.80
C VAL A 23 -0.55 -6.02 -3.93
N GLY A 24 -0.14 -4.77 -4.16
CA GLY A 24 0.84 -4.43 -5.17
C GLY A 24 1.22 -2.96 -5.18
N VAL A 25 2.27 -2.67 -5.94
CA VAL A 25 2.68 -1.32 -6.31
C VAL A 25 3.07 -1.28 -7.78
N ASP A 26 2.36 -0.45 -8.54
CA ASP A 26 2.60 -0.25 -9.96
C ASP A 26 2.94 1.21 -10.28
N LEU A 27 3.80 1.42 -11.26
CA LEU A 27 4.03 2.74 -11.85
C LEU A 27 3.31 2.79 -13.20
N VAL A 28 2.29 3.64 -13.31
CA VAL A 28 1.49 3.84 -14.51
C VAL A 28 1.66 5.28 -14.95
N SER A 29 2.36 5.49 -16.07
CA SER A 29 2.73 6.84 -16.54
C SER A 29 3.56 7.60 -15.49
N ASP A 30 2.95 8.52 -14.77
CA ASP A 30 3.50 9.37 -13.71
C ASP A 30 2.85 9.12 -12.33
N GLU A 31 1.99 8.11 -12.23
CA GLU A 31 1.29 7.73 -10.99
C GLU A 31 1.85 6.44 -10.39
N LEU A 32 2.20 6.47 -9.11
CA LEU A 32 2.48 5.30 -8.28
C LEU A 32 1.19 4.83 -7.63
N HIS A 33 0.64 3.73 -8.15
CA HIS A 33 -0.55 3.10 -7.61
C HIS A 33 -0.14 2.11 -6.53
N VAL A 34 -0.62 2.34 -5.31
CA VAL A 34 -0.45 1.43 -4.17
C VAL A 34 -1.79 0.75 -3.94
N GLN A 35 -1.90 -0.53 -4.29
CA GLN A 35 -3.12 -1.29 -4.07
C GLN A 35 -3.10 -1.90 -2.66
N VAL A 36 -4.11 -1.58 -1.87
CA VAL A 36 -4.23 -1.98 -0.48
C VAL A 36 -5.54 -2.73 -0.29
N ARG A 37 -5.48 -3.82 0.45
CA ARG A 37 -6.67 -4.50 0.96
C ARG A 37 -6.71 -4.31 2.46
N THR A 38 -7.84 -3.85 2.98
CA THR A 38 -8.00 -3.62 4.43
C THR A 38 -9.39 -4.03 4.90
N PRO A 39 -9.51 -4.65 6.10
CA PRO A 39 -10.79 -4.97 6.72
C PRO A 39 -11.44 -3.77 7.42
N ASP A 40 -10.63 -2.77 7.77
CA ASP A 40 -10.96 -1.60 8.58
C ASP A 40 -10.55 -0.31 7.84
N PRO A 41 -10.97 0.89 8.30
CA PRO A 41 -10.56 2.14 7.64
C PRO A 41 -9.04 2.25 7.54
N ASP A 42 -8.58 2.74 6.39
CA ASP A 42 -7.15 2.86 6.08
C ASP A 42 -6.39 3.71 7.11
N PRO A 43 -5.11 3.39 7.37
CA PRO A 43 -4.28 4.26 8.18
C PRO A 43 -4.16 5.66 7.53
N PRO A 44 -3.84 6.72 8.30
CA PRO A 44 -3.74 8.06 7.74
C PRO A 44 -2.75 8.11 6.56
N VAL A 45 -3.24 8.51 5.39
CA VAL A 45 -2.43 8.60 4.15
C VAL A 45 -1.27 9.60 4.26
N SER A 46 -1.37 10.57 5.16
CA SER A 46 -0.29 11.51 5.47
C SER A 46 0.98 10.80 5.95
N THR A 47 0.83 9.74 6.76
CA THR A 47 1.97 8.96 7.27
C THR A 47 2.70 8.23 6.14
N LEU A 48 1.95 7.76 5.13
CA LEU A 48 2.55 7.15 3.93
C LEU A 48 3.29 8.21 3.11
N LEU A 49 2.70 9.39 2.92
CA LEU A 49 3.34 10.49 2.18
C LEU A 49 4.64 10.93 2.86
N ASP A 50 4.66 11.10 4.19
CA ASP A 50 5.86 11.44 4.96
C ASP A 50 6.95 10.37 4.80
N ALA A 51 6.57 9.08 4.81
CA ALA A 51 7.51 7.98 4.62
C ALA A 51 8.10 7.93 3.21
N LEU A 52 7.35 8.37 2.20
CA LEU A 52 7.77 8.40 0.79
C LEU A 52 8.57 9.67 0.44
N GLU A 53 8.52 10.70 1.29
CA GLU A 53 9.26 11.94 1.11
C GLU A 53 10.77 11.66 1.02
N GLY A 54 11.42 12.23 -0.01
CA GLY A 54 12.85 11.99 -0.29
C GLY A 54 13.18 10.62 -0.89
N GLN A 55 12.21 9.70 -0.98
CA GLN A 55 12.37 8.39 -1.63
C GLN A 55 11.75 8.35 -3.04
N VAL A 56 10.65 9.06 -3.22
CA VAL A 56 9.95 9.21 -4.50
C VAL A 56 10.42 10.50 -5.19
N PRO A 57 10.86 10.44 -6.47
CA PRO A 57 11.18 11.64 -7.24
C PRO A 57 10.02 12.63 -7.28
N ALA A 58 10.35 13.93 -7.23
CA ALA A 58 9.36 14.99 -7.42
C ALA A 58 8.67 14.85 -8.79
N GLY A 59 7.36 15.09 -8.83
CA GLY A 59 6.54 15.01 -10.04
C GLY A 59 5.92 13.65 -10.32
N LEU A 60 6.01 12.69 -9.39
CA LEU A 60 5.19 11.48 -9.40
C LEU A 60 4.05 11.62 -8.38
N ASP A 61 2.84 11.36 -8.83
CA ASP A 61 1.67 11.31 -7.96
C ASP A 61 1.56 9.95 -7.27
N VAL A 62 1.16 9.92 -6.01
CA VAL A 62 0.96 8.68 -5.25
C VAL A 62 -0.53 8.47 -5.04
N VAL A 63 -1.05 7.39 -5.61
CA VAL A 63 -2.48 7.04 -5.57
C VAL A 63 -2.65 5.77 -4.75
N VAL A 64 -3.42 5.85 -3.67
CA VAL A 64 -3.78 4.67 -2.87
C VAL A 64 -5.14 4.15 -3.34
N VAL A 65 -5.15 2.90 -3.81
CA VAL A 65 -6.37 2.20 -4.23
C VAL A 65 -6.74 1.19 -3.16
N THR A 66 -7.85 1.43 -2.47
CA THR A 66 -8.27 0.65 -1.31
C THR A 66 -9.41 -0.29 -1.70
N GLU A 67 -9.18 -1.59 -1.57
CA GLU A 67 -10.22 -2.61 -1.66
C GLU A 67 -10.65 -3.00 -0.24
N GLN A 68 -11.90 -2.73 0.11
CA GLN A 68 -12.47 -3.26 1.36
C GLN A 68 -12.91 -4.70 1.17
N GLY A 69 -12.36 -5.59 1.99
CA GLY A 69 -12.67 -7.01 1.93
C GLY A 69 -12.15 -7.76 3.16
N GLU A 70 -12.91 -8.77 3.59
CA GLU A 70 -12.53 -9.64 4.70
C GLU A 70 -11.67 -10.81 4.18
N ARG A 71 -10.48 -11.00 4.77
CA ARG A 71 -9.66 -12.18 4.51
C ARG A 71 -10.11 -13.33 5.40
N ILE A 72 -10.67 -14.37 4.79
CA ILE A 72 -11.04 -15.60 5.48
C ILE A 72 -9.96 -16.66 5.22
N GLU A 73 -9.16 -16.95 6.25
CA GLU A 73 -8.20 -18.06 6.19
C GLU A 73 -8.93 -19.39 6.38
N VAL A 74 -9.14 -20.12 5.28
CA VAL A 74 -9.90 -21.38 5.27
C VAL A 74 -9.05 -22.64 5.52
N GLY A 75 -7.72 -22.50 5.64
CA GLY A 75 -6.79 -23.61 5.85
C GLY A 75 -6.38 -24.35 4.56
N THR A 76 -5.64 -25.45 4.70
CA THR A 76 -5.12 -26.25 3.59
C THR A 76 -6.03 -27.44 3.29
N THR A 77 -6.40 -27.65 2.03
CA THR A 77 -7.10 -28.87 1.60
C THR A 77 -6.09 -30.02 1.46
N ARG A 78 -6.50 -31.24 1.78
CA ARG A 78 -5.70 -32.47 1.67
C ARG A 78 -6.28 -33.43 0.64
#